data_AF-A0A0C1ZK48-F1
#
_entry.id   AF-A0A0C1ZK48-F1
#
_cell.length_a   1.000
_cell.length_b   1.000
_cell.length_c   1.000
_cell.angle_alpha   90.00
_cell.angle_beta   90.00
_cell.angle_gamma   90.00
#
_symmetry.space_group_name_H-M   'P 1'
#
loop_
_entity.id
_entity.type
_entity.pdbx_description
1 polymer ?
#
loop_
_entity_poly.entity_id
_entity_poly.type
_entity_poly.pdbx_seq_one_letter_code
_entity_poly.pdbx_strand_id
1 'polypeptide(L)'
;MEPATAALDQHLARGLLRSAVTWLELESEDGRRHGWRAREIGAIAILGGFGGLAARAERLLSEVGHVHAGDDEHSALDPSLPHGDELAEMFPPYSSVSVLSHARKAAPPHLSLALDRHFDEAWVRCEDDSQREEVVAIRALLGDFEGALTMLGRKDFPRDRQLGPMMVIAIEALRLGNPSLTRTLVLEELGGHDGLAWWVPVAAGLLGRLPWDSYPLPES
;
A
#
# COMPACT_ATOMS: atom_id res chain seq x y z
N MET A 1 -24.01 1.36 -10.84
CA MET A 1 -24.36 1.23 -9.41
C MET A 1 -23.11 1.68 -8.67
N GLU A 2 -23.08 2.91 -8.17
CA GLU A 2 -21.96 3.33 -7.33
C GLU A 2 -21.95 2.44 -6.09
N PRO A 3 -20.81 1.85 -5.69
CA PRO A 3 -20.78 1.08 -4.47
C PRO A 3 -21.14 2.00 -3.31
N ALA A 4 -21.93 1.47 -2.36
CA ALA A 4 -22.16 2.08 -1.06
C ALA A 4 -20.83 2.62 -0.54
N THR A 5 -20.83 3.85 0.03
CA THR A 5 -19.66 4.50 0.66
C THR A 5 -18.74 3.44 1.25
N ALA A 6 -17.63 3.21 0.55
CA ALA A 6 -16.81 2.05 0.84
C ALA A 6 -16.38 2.06 2.30
N ALA A 7 -16.43 0.90 2.93
CA ALA A 7 -16.03 0.74 4.32
C ALA A 7 -14.58 1.25 4.48
N LEU A 8 -14.36 2.07 5.50
CA LEU A 8 -13.03 2.48 5.96
C LEU A 8 -12.74 1.76 7.28
N ASP A 9 -11.48 1.42 7.54
CA ASP A 9 -11.07 0.87 8.84
C ASP A 9 -10.03 1.79 9.50
N GLN A 10 -10.53 2.90 10.06
CA GLN A 10 -9.70 3.89 10.75
C GLN A 10 -8.97 3.30 11.96
N HIS A 11 -9.56 2.31 12.65
CA HIS A 11 -8.95 1.71 13.82
C HIS A 11 -7.72 0.88 13.41
N LEU A 12 -7.87 0.05 12.38
CA LEU A 12 -6.77 -0.76 11.84
C LEU A 12 -5.68 0.13 11.24
N ALA A 13 -6.06 1.13 10.43
CA ALA A 13 -5.11 2.10 9.86
C ALA A 13 -4.32 2.83 10.95
N ARG A 14 -4.99 3.29 12.01
CA ARG A 14 -4.33 3.92 13.16
C ARG A 14 -3.38 2.96 13.87
N GLY A 15 -3.76 1.69 13.99
CA GLY A 15 -2.91 0.64 14.57
C GLY A 15 -1.60 0.48 13.79
N LEU A 16 -1.71 0.35 12.46
CA LEU A 16 -0.55 0.25 11.54
C LEU A 16 0.35 1.48 11.62
N LEU A 17 -0.23 2.69 11.53
CA LEU A 17 0.53 3.94 11.61
C LEU A 17 1.19 4.11 12.98
N ARG A 18 0.56 3.67 14.07
CA ARG A 18 1.18 3.69 15.40
C ARG A 18 2.42 2.80 15.43
N SER A 19 2.33 1.58 14.89
CA SER A 19 3.50 0.69 14.79
C SER A 19 4.60 1.30 13.92
N ALA A 20 4.23 1.91 12.79
CA ALA A 20 5.15 2.58 11.89
C ALA A 20 5.88 3.76 12.54
N VAL A 21 5.17 4.62 13.27
CA VAL A 21 5.80 5.73 14.03
C VAL A 21 6.72 5.17 15.12
N THR A 22 6.29 4.14 15.86
CA THR A 22 7.14 3.55 16.90
C THR A 22 8.40 2.91 16.32
N TRP A 23 8.31 2.29 15.14
CA TRP A 23 9.49 1.80 14.44
C TRP A 23 10.45 2.95 14.08
N LEU A 24 9.94 4.08 13.57
CA LEU A 24 10.77 5.25 13.28
C LEU A 24 11.45 5.85 14.51
N GLU A 25 10.77 5.83 15.66
CA GLU A 25 11.36 6.28 16.92
C GLU A 25 12.53 5.39 17.34
N LEU A 26 12.37 4.07 17.25
CA LEU A 26 13.43 3.10 17.55
C LEU A 26 14.63 3.26 16.60
N GLU A 27 14.38 3.46 15.30
CA GLU A 27 15.43 3.75 14.32
C GLU A 27 16.18 5.05 14.67
N SER A 28 15.46 6.10 15.06
CA SER A 28 16.06 7.38 15.46
C SER A 28 16.92 7.26 16.72
N GLU A 29 16.49 6.45 17.70
CA GLU A 29 17.28 6.10 18.89
C GLU A 29 18.59 5.39 18.53
N ASP A 30 18.58 4.56 17.48
CA ASP A 30 19.76 3.92 16.90
C ASP A 30 20.56 4.83 15.95
N GLY A 31 20.16 6.09 15.79
CA GLY A 31 20.82 7.08 14.93
C GLY A 31 20.48 6.98 13.44
N ARG A 32 19.57 6.08 13.03
CA ARG A 32 19.06 5.95 11.66
C ARG A 32 17.84 6.84 11.48
N ARG A 33 17.88 7.76 10.52
CA ARG A 33 16.81 8.75 10.31
C ARG A 33 16.17 8.59 8.94
N HIS A 34 14.86 8.35 8.93
CA HIS A 34 14.08 8.07 7.72
C HIS A 34 13.09 9.22 7.42
N GLY A 35 13.62 10.36 6.99
CA GLY A 35 12.81 11.59 6.80
C GLY A 35 11.65 11.42 5.83
N TRP A 36 11.88 10.77 4.68
CA TRP A 36 10.81 10.48 3.72
C TRP A 36 9.68 9.64 4.34
N ARG A 37 10.03 8.58 5.08
CA ARG A 37 9.04 7.73 5.75
C ARG A 37 8.28 8.46 6.83
N ALA A 38 8.95 9.33 7.60
CA ALA A 38 8.28 10.20 8.57
C ALA A 38 7.28 11.13 7.87
N ARG A 39 7.64 11.69 6.71
CA ARG A 39 6.74 12.53 5.89
C ARG A 39 5.51 11.74 5.42
N GLU A 40 5.68 10.56 4.84
CA GLU A 40 4.58 9.69 4.38
C GLU A 40 3.63 9.30 5.53
N ILE A 41 4.19 8.84 6.65
CA ILE A 41 3.40 8.42 7.82
C ILE A 41 2.63 9.62 8.40
N GLY A 42 3.27 10.78 8.48
CA GLY A 42 2.65 12.02 8.94
C GLY A 42 1.51 12.47 8.01
N ALA A 43 1.72 12.40 6.70
CA ALA A 43 0.72 12.71 5.69
C ALA A 43 -0.55 11.83 5.83
N ILE A 44 -0.37 10.51 5.90
CA ILE A 44 -1.49 9.57 6.07
C ILE A 44 -2.15 9.79 7.44
N ALA A 45 -1.39 10.09 8.49
CA ALA A 45 -1.94 10.41 9.80
C ALA A 45 -2.81 11.68 9.77
N ILE A 46 -2.44 12.73 9.02
CA ILE A 46 -3.28 13.91 8.79
C ILE A 46 -4.57 13.50 8.08
N LEU A 47 -4.47 12.73 7.00
CA LEU A 47 -5.64 12.25 6.24
C LEU A 47 -6.60 11.39 7.07
N GLY A 48 -6.07 10.62 8.02
CA GLY A 48 -6.85 9.82 8.97
C GLY A 48 -7.39 10.60 10.18
N GLY A 49 -7.02 11.87 10.35
CA GLY A 49 -7.39 12.66 11.54
C GLY A 49 -6.65 12.25 12.81
N PHE A 50 -5.49 11.60 12.70
CA PHE A 50 -4.69 11.08 13.80
C PHE A 50 -3.65 12.10 14.28
N GLY A 51 -4.08 13.26 14.75
CA GLY A 51 -3.19 14.40 15.07
C GLY A 51 -2.02 14.05 16.01
N GLY A 52 -2.22 13.14 16.97
CA GLY A 52 -1.13 12.68 17.85
C GLY A 52 -0.04 11.87 17.14
N LEU A 53 -0.39 11.11 16.09
CA LEU A 53 0.59 10.41 15.24
C LEU A 53 1.27 11.37 14.26
N ALA A 54 0.50 12.30 13.68
CA ALA A 54 1.05 13.35 12.81
C ALA A 54 2.10 14.20 13.55
N ALA A 55 1.82 14.66 14.76
CA ALA A 55 2.76 15.44 15.57
C ALA A 55 4.04 14.66 15.97
N ARG A 56 3.95 13.34 16.12
CA ARG A 56 5.13 12.48 16.37
C ARG A 56 5.98 12.35 15.09
N ALA A 57 5.34 12.11 13.95
CA ALA A 57 6.01 12.06 12.66
C ALA A 57 6.68 13.40 12.30
N GLU A 58 6.00 14.53 12.55
CA GLU A 58 6.56 15.88 12.36
C GLU A 58 7.80 16.12 13.21
N ARG A 59 7.80 15.69 14.47
CA ARG A 59 8.97 15.77 15.34
C ARG A 59 10.16 15.00 14.77
N LEU A 60 9.94 13.74 14.39
CA LEU A 60 10.96 12.89 13.77
C LEU A 60 11.50 13.52 12.48
N LEU A 61 10.61 14.10 11.66
CA LEU A 61 10.99 14.81 10.43
C LEU A 61 11.86 16.04 10.73
N SER A 62 11.48 16.84 11.72
CA SER A 62 12.23 18.03 12.14
C SER A 62 13.64 17.70 12.67
N GLU A 63 13.80 16.52 13.28
CA GLU A 63 15.09 16.05 13.77
C GLU A 63 16.03 15.70 12.60
N VAL A 64 15.53 15.28 11.43
CA VAL A 64 16.39 14.91 10.27
C VAL A 64 17.31 16.04 9.80
N GLY A 65 16.92 17.31 10.01
CA GLY A 65 17.69 18.51 9.63
C GLY A 65 19.07 18.69 10.29
N HIS A 66 19.59 17.70 11.01
CA HIS A 66 20.86 17.77 11.73
C HIS A 66 21.86 16.63 11.46
N VAL A 67 21.58 15.67 10.57
CA VAL A 67 22.47 14.50 10.37
C VAL A 67 22.72 14.19 8.90
N HIS A 68 23.96 13.77 8.62
CA HIS A 68 24.66 13.69 7.35
C HIS A 68 23.88 13.11 6.15
N ALA A 69 24.03 13.80 5.01
CA ALA A 69 23.76 13.30 3.66
C ALA A 69 24.54 12.01 3.40
N GLY A 70 23.86 10.90 3.56
CA GLY A 70 24.41 9.57 3.39
C GLY A 70 23.31 8.55 3.59
N ASP A 71 22.27 8.65 2.77
CA ASP A 71 21.52 7.54 2.18
C ASP A 71 20.21 8.09 1.57
N ASP A 72 19.92 7.61 0.37
CA ASP A 72 18.75 7.86 -0.47
C ASP A 72 18.67 9.21 -1.22
N GLU A 73 18.58 9.10 -2.55
CA GLU A 73 18.24 10.14 -3.53
C GLU A 73 16.86 10.80 -3.30
N HIS A 74 16.19 10.47 -2.18
CA HIS A 74 14.92 11.03 -1.73
C HIS A 74 15.04 11.73 -0.38
N SER A 75 16.26 12.06 0.05
CA SER A 75 16.55 12.92 1.21
C SER A 75 15.56 14.08 1.28
N ALA A 76 14.72 14.07 2.32
CA ALA A 76 13.53 14.90 2.47
C ALA A 76 13.79 16.36 2.07
N LEU A 77 13.32 16.74 0.88
CA LEU A 77 13.48 18.10 0.33
C LEU A 77 12.71 19.15 1.15
N ASP A 78 11.80 18.72 2.01
CA ASP A 78 11.01 19.61 2.86
C ASP A 78 10.84 18.98 4.27
N PRO A 79 11.31 19.67 5.33
CA PRO A 79 11.26 19.19 6.71
C PRO A 79 9.88 19.42 7.37
N SER A 80 8.86 19.83 6.62
CA SER A 80 7.50 20.01 7.10
C SER A 80 6.58 18.89 6.63
N LEU A 81 5.42 18.73 7.27
CA LEU A 81 4.41 17.80 6.76
C LEU A 81 3.65 18.41 5.57
N PRO A 82 3.28 17.59 4.57
CA PRO A 82 2.50 18.05 3.44
C PRO A 82 1.11 18.51 3.88
N HIS A 83 0.57 19.48 3.16
CA HIS A 83 -0.72 20.10 3.47
C HIS A 83 -1.46 20.53 2.20
N GLY A 84 -2.78 20.70 2.30
CA GLY A 84 -3.60 21.15 1.18
C GLY A 84 -3.48 20.24 -0.05
N ASP A 85 -3.18 20.84 -1.20
CA ASP A 85 -3.11 20.16 -2.49
C ASP A 85 -1.97 19.13 -2.55
N GLU A 86 -0.83 19.42 -1.92
CA GLU A 86 0.30 18.48 -1.88
C GLU A 86 -0.08 17.16 -1.21
N LEU A 87 -0.85 17.24 -0.12
CA LEU A 87 -1.33 16.05 0.58
C LEU A 87 -2.28 15.22 -0.31
N ALA A 88 -3.08 15.89 -1.14
CA ALA A 88 -3.98 15.23 -2.09
C ALA A 88 -3.23 14.66 -3.31
N GLU A 89 -2.10 15.24 -3.69
CA GLU A 89 -1.22 14.71 -4.74
C GLU A 89 -0.45 13.48 -4.26
N MET A 90 0.10 13.51 -3.04
CA MET A 90 0.83 12.38 -2.46
C MET A 90 -0.06 11.16 -2.21
N PHE A 91 -1.29 11.36 -1.75
CA PHE A 91 -2.23 10.29 -1.43
C PHE A 91 -3.63 10.64 -1.95
N PRO A 92 -3.84 10.53 -3.28
CA PRO A 92 -5.11 10.92 -3.89
C PRO A 92 -6.26 10.02 -3.41
N PRO A 93 -7.51 10.53 -3.42
CA PRO A 93 -8.67 9.71 -3.09
C PRO A 93 -8.74 8.48 -3.97
N TYR A 94 -9.01 7.33 -3.36
CA TYR A 94 -9.19 6.09 -4.10
C TYR A 94 -10.43 6.18 -5.00
N SER A 95 -10.27 5.76 -6.26
CA SER A 95 -11.36 5.66 -7.23
C SER A 95 -11.23 4.35 -8.01
N SER A 96 -12.19 3.44 -7.85
CA SER A 96 -12.20 2.16 -8.59
C SER A 96 -12.16 2.38 -10.10
N VAL A 97 -12.80 3.45 -10.59
CA VAL A 97 -12.78 3.81 -12.00
C VAL A 97 -11.38 4.22 -12.44
N SER A 98 -10.70 5.06 -11.65
CA SER A 98 -9.35 5.53 -11.97
C SER A 98 -8.34 4.38 -11.91
N VAL A 99 -8.43 3.52 -10.90
CA VAL A 99 -7.55 2.36 -10.72
C VAL A 99 -7.73 1.35 -11.87
N LEU A 100 -8.97 1.00 -12.23
CA LEU A 100 -9.23 0.13 -13.38
C LEU A 100 -8.83 0.78 -14.72
N SER A 101 -9.01 2.09 -14.87
CA SER A 101 -8.58 2.80 -16.06
C SER A 101 -7.06 2.82 -16.18
N HIS A 102 -6.34 2.96 -15.07
CA HIS A 102 -4.88 2.89 -15.01
C HIS A 102 -4.40 1.52 -15.49
N ALA A 103 -4.93 0.43 -14.91
CA ALA A 103 -4.61 -0.95 -15.30
C ALA A 103 -4.86 -1.23 -16.80
N ARG A 104 -5.84 -0.55 -17.42
CA ARG A 104 -6.20 -0.73 -18.84
C ARG A 104 -5.35 0.06 -19.83
N LYS A 105 -4.73 1.16 -19.43
CA LYS A 105 -4.27 2.23 -20.37
C LYS A 105 -3.24 1.77 -21.41
N ALA A 106 -2.50 0.70 -21.15
CA ALA A 106 -1.65 0.02 -22.13
C ALA A 106 -1.39 -1.43 -21.71
N ALA A 107 -2.44 -2.13 -21.27
CA ALA A 107 -2.29 -3.44 -20.64
C ALA A 107 -1.49 -4.41 -21.54
N PRO A 108 -0.31 -4.90 -21.12
CA PRO A 108 0.40 -5.99 -21.79
C PRO A 108 -0.48 -7.26 -21.87
N PRO A 109 -0.10 -8.26 -22.68
CA PRO A 109 -0.95 -9.41 -22.96
C PRO A 109 -1.47 -10.15 -21.72
N HIS A 110 -0.65 -10.38 -20.69
CA HIS A 110 -1.09 -11.04 -19.46
C HIS A 110 -2.09 -10.19 -18.68
N LEU A 111 -1.87 -8.87 -18.59
CA LEU A 111 -2.80 -7.96 -17.92
C LEU A 111 -4.13 -7.83 -18.68
N SER A 112 -4.11 -7.79 -20.01
CA SER A 112 -5.34 -7.80 -20.81
C SER A 112 -6.17 -9.06 -20.52
N LEU A 113 -5.53 -10.23 -20.52
CA LEU A 113 -6.20 -11.50 -20.20
C LEU A 113 -6.75 -11.51 -18.76
N ALA A 114 -5.97 -11.01 -17.79
CA ALA A 114 -6.41 -10.93 -16.40
C ALA A 114 -7.60 -9.98 -16.22
N LEU A 115 -7.60 -8.82 -16.90
CA LEU A 115 -8.69 -7.85 -16.89
C LEU A 115 -9.99 -8.43 -17.49
N ASP A 116 -9.86 -9.34 -18.45
CA ASP A 116 -10.96 -10.10 -19.05
C ASP A 116 -11.32 -11.37 -18.27
N ARG A 117 -10.72 -11.58 -17.07
CA ARG A 117 -10.94 -12.72 -16.16
C ARG A 117 -10.43 -14.07 -16.69
N HIS A 118 -9.54 -14.07 -17.68
CA HIS A 118 -8.84 -15.25 -18.18
C HIS A 118 -7.55 -15.51 -17.39
N PHE A 119 -7.66 -15.72 -16.07
CA PHE A 119 -6.50 -15.72 -15.16
C PHE A 119 -5.49 -16.84 -15.39
N ASP A 120 -5.94 -18.05 -15.75
CA ASP A 120 -5.02 -19.16 -16.03
C ASP A 120 -4.24 -18.92 -17.32
N GLU A 121 -4.88 -18.35 -18.35
CA GLU A 121 -4.21 -17.96 -19.59
C GLU A 121 -3.26 -16.79 -19.34
N ALA A 122 -3.68 -15.80 -18.55
CA ALA A 122 -2.83 -14.68 -18.13
C ALA A 122 -1.57 -15.18 -17.43
N TRP A 123 -1.71 -16.11 -16.49
CA TRP A 123 -0.59 -16.73 -15.76
C TRP A 123 0.41 -17.42 -16.68
N VAL A 124 -0.08 -18.18 -17.66
CA VAL A 124 0.78 -18.86 -18.66
C VAL A 124 1.52 -17.86 -19.56
N ARG A 125 0.97 -16.65 -19.74
CA ARG A 125 1.60 -15.58 -20.53
C ARG A 125 2.62 -14.75 -19.77
N CYS A 126 2.68 -14.85 -18.44
CA CYS A 126 3.68 -14.15 -17.64
C CYS A 126 5.09 -14.64 -18.02
N GLU A 127 5.97 -13.70 -18.38
CA GLU A 127 7.37 -13.97 -18.73
C GLU A 127 8.28 -14.00 -17.49
N ASP A 128 7.86 -13.31 -16.43
CA ASP A 128 8.61 -13.17 -15.19
C ASP A 128 7.68 -13.18 -13.96
N ASP A 129 8.32 -13.11 -12.79
CA ASP A 129 7.68 -13.12 -11.48
C ASP A 129 6.90 -11.82 -11.17
N SER A 130 7.31 -10.69 -11.72
CA SER A 130 6.60 -9.43 -11.55
C SER A 130 5.26 -9.44 -12.26
N GLN A 131 5.22 -9.96 -13.48
CA GLN A 131 3.99 -10.13 -14.24
C GLN A 131 3.01 -11.08 -13.51
N ARG A 132 3.52 -12.06 -12.76
CA ARG A 132 2.68 -12.95 -11.94
C ARG A 132 2.04 -12.20 -10.77
N GLU A 133 2.78 -11.31 -10.11
CA GLU A 133 2.23 -10.42 -9.08
C GLU A 133 1.10 -9.56 -9.63
N GLU A 134 1.31 -8.96 -10.79
CA GLU A 134 0.32 -8.12 -11.46
C GLU A 134 -0.98 -8.88 -11.77
N VAL A 135 -0.89 -10.13 -12.26
CA VAL A 135 -2.08 -10.96 -12.50
C VAL A 135 -2.86 -11.21 -11.20
N VAL A 136 -2.17 -11.52 -10.11
CA VAL A 136 -2.81 -11.71 -8.80
C VAL A 136 -3.45 -10.42 -8.29
N ALA A 137 -2.76 -9.28 -8.42
CA ALA A 137 -3.26 -7.98 -8.02
C ALA A 137 -4.52 -7.59 -8.83
N ILE A 138 -4.54 -7.82 -10.15
CA ILE A 138 -5.73 -7.61 -10.98
C ILE A 138 -6.87 -8.55 -10.58
N ARG A 139 -6.58 -9.82 -10.29
CA ARG A 139 -7.60 -10.76 -9.83
C ARG A 139 -8.28 -10.29 -8.55
N ALA A 140 -7.49 -9.77 -7.60
CA ALA A 140 -7.98 -9.16 -6.37
C ALA A 140 -8.79 -7.88 -6.63
N LEU A 141 -8.30 -6.99 -7.49
CA LEU A 141 -9.01 -5.77 -7.91
C LEU A 141 -10.39 -6.06 -8.53
N LEU A 142 -10.53 -7.18 -9.22
CA LEU A 142 -11.78 -7.64 -9.80
C LEU A 142 -12.70 -8.38 -8.80
N GLY A 143 -12.32 -8.44 -7.52
CA GLY A 143 -13.07 -9.01 -6.41
C GLY A 143 -12.95 -10.52 -6.24
N ASP A 144 -12.10 -11.20 -7.02
CA ASP A 144 -11.88 -12.64 -6.91
C ASP A 144 -10.74 -12.93 -5.91
N PHE A 145 -11.03 -12.71 -4.61
CA PHE A 145 -10.03 -12.84 -3.55
C PHE A 145 -9.60 -14.30 -3.30
N GLU A 146 -10.55 -15.24 -3.35
CA GLU A 146 -10.25 -16.67 -3.19
C GLU A 146 -9.32 -17.15 -4.29
N GLY A 147 -9.60 -16.76 -5.54
CA GLY A 147 -8.75 -17.05 -6.67
C GLY A 147 -7.38 -16.40 -6.57
N ALA A 148 -7.31 -15.14 -6.13
CA ALA A 148 -6.03 -14.45 -5.92
C ALA A 148 -5.17 -15.14 -4.85
N LEU A 149 -5.75 -15.50 -3.70
CA LEU A 149 -5.05 -16.23 -2.63
C LEU A 149 -4.62 -17.63 -3.08
N THR A 150 -5.44 -18.31 -3.87
CA THR A 150 -5.07 -19.61 -4.47
C THR A 150 -3.85 -19.49 -5.37
N MET A 151 -3.77 -18.42 -6.17
CA MET A 151 -2.61 -18.17 -7.04
C MET A 151 -1.34 -17.83 -6.23
N LEU A 152 -1.45 -17.07 -5.15
CA LEU A 152 -0.34 -16.81 -4.22
C LEU A 152 0.19 -18.09 -3.56
N GLY A 153 -0.70 -19.05 -3.27
CA GLY A 153 -0.37 -20.33 -2.68
C GLY A 153 0.27 -21.33 -3.64
N ARG A 154 0.42 -21.01 -4.93
CA ARG A 154 1.01 -21.94 -5.90
C ARG A 154 2.50 -22.13 -5.64
N LYS A 155 2.99 -23.32 -5.94
CA LYS A 155 4.41 -23.68 -5.75
C LYS A 155 5.36 -22.89 -6.67
N ASP A 156 4.85 -22.44 -7.82
CA ASP A 156 5.57 -21.63 -8.80
C ASP A 156 5.47 -20.12 -8.53
N PHE A 157 4.79 -19.70 -7.45
CA PHE A 157 4.77 -18.30 -7.03
C PHE A 157 5.98 -17.98 -6.12
N PRO A 158 6.79 -16.95 -6.44
CA PRO A 158 7.92 -16.51 -5.60
C PRO A 158 7.48 -15.98 -4.24
N ARG A 159 7.96 -16.59 -3.15
CA ARG A 159 7.53 -16.27 -1.77
C ARG A 159 7.87 -14.84 -1.34
N ASP A 160 9.03 -14.35 -1.72
CA ASP A 160 9.54 -13.00 -1.46
C ASP A 160 8.70 -11.90 -2.13
N ARG A 161 7.91 -12.27 -3.13
CA ARG A 161 7.07 -11.39 -3.94
C ARG A 161 5.57 -11.45 -3.57
N GLN A 162 5.21 -12.17 -2.50
CA GLN A 162 3.81 -12.31 -2.08
C GLN A 162 3.24 -11.04 -1.43
N LEU A 163 4.10 -10.18 -0.86
CA LEU A 163 3.67 -9.01 -0.09
C LEU A 163 2.88 -8.01 -0.95
N GLY A 164 3.35 -7.70 -2.16
CA GLY A 164 2.70 -6.76 -3.08
C GLY A 164 1.22 -7.11 -3.32
N PRO A 165 0.92 -8.28 -3.90
CA PRO A 165 -0.45 -8.69 -4.14
C PRO A 165 -1.26 -8.88 -2.84
N MET A 166 -0.63 -9.32 -1.74
CA MET A 166 -1.32 -9.48 -0.47
C MET A 166 -1.81 -8.14 0.11
N MET A 167 -1.04 -7.06 -0.05
CA MET A 167 -1.49 -5.71 0.27
C MET A 167 -2.69 -5.29 -0.59
N VAL A 168 -2.65 -5.57 -1.89
CA VAL A 168 -3.77 -5.28 -2.81
C VAL A 168 -5.04 -6.03 -2.38
N ILE A 169 -4.93 -7.34 -2.07
CA ILE A 169 -6.05 -8.15 -1.58
C ILE A 169 -6.61 -7.55 -0.29
N ALA A 170 -5.77 -7.18 0.68
CA ALA A 170 -6.23 -6.61 1.95
C ALA A 170 -7.02 -5.30 1.75
N ILE A 171 -6.54 -4.41 0.88
CA ILE A 171 -7.19 -3.13 0.56
C ILE A 171 -8.51 -3.37 -0.18
N GLU A 172 -8.48 -4.14 -1.28
CA GLU A 172 -9.65 -4.37 -2.12
C GLU A 172 -10.73 -5.19 -1.40
N ALA A 173 -10.35 -6.12 -0.52
CA ALA A 173 -11.28 -6.85 0.33
C ALA A 173 -12.15 -5.90 1.16
N LEU A 174 -11.55 -4.88 1.80
CA LEU A 174 -12.31 -3.91 2.59
C LEU A 174 -13.26 -3.11 1.69
N ARG A 175 -12.72 -2.62 0.56
CA ARG A 175 -13.45 -1.81 -0.41
C ARG A 175 -14.70 -2.51 -0.97
N LEU A 176 -14.58 -3.81 -1.19
CA LEU A 176 -15.64 -4.66 -1.72
C LEU A 176 -16.47 -5.35 -0.62
N GLY A 177 -16.39 -4.89 0.62
CA GLY A 177 -17.29 -5.29 1.70
C GLY A 177 -16.89 -6.56 2.47
N ASN A 178 -15.61 -6.93 2.44
CA ASN A 178 -15.04 -8.09 3.14
C ASN A 178 -14.05 -7.68 4.26
N PRO A 179 -14.47 -6.91 5.28
CA PRO A 179 -13.57 -6.41 6.33
C PRO A 179 -12.95 -7.52 7.18
N SER A 180 -13.60 -8.69 7.30
CA SER A 180 -13.03 -9.83 8.02
C SER A 180 -11.79 -10.36 7.31
N LEU A 181 -11.82 -10.48 5.98
CA LEU A 181 -10.67 -10.91 5.19
C LEU A 181 -9.53 -9.90 5.31
N THR A 182 -9.81 -8.60 5.21
CA THR A 182 -8.83 -7.55 5.44
C THR A 182 -8.14 -7.71 6.79
N ARG A 183 -8.90 -7.94 7.87
CA ARG A 183 -8.32 -8.09 9.21
C ARG A 183 -7.45 -9.32 9.34
N THR A 184 -7.88 -10.47 8.83
CA THR A 184 -7.06 -11.69 8.80
C THR A 184 -5.75 -11.44 8.06
N LEU A 185 -5.80 -10.90 6.85
CA LEU A 185 -4.59 -10.63 6.07
C LEU A 185 -3.66 -9.62 6.75
N VAL A 186 -4.20 -8.55 7.33
CA VAL A 186 -3.40 -7.50 7.97
C VAL A 186 -2.78 -7.97 9.28
N LEU A 187 -3.51 -8.71 10.11
CA LEU A 187 -3.06 -9.07 11.46
C LEU A 187 -2.27 -10.38 11.50
N GLU A 188 -2.62 -11.34 10.65
CA GLU A 188 -2.05 -12.70 10.71
C GLU A 188 -0.97 -12.89 9.65
N GLU A 189 -1.27 -12.55 8.40
CA GLU A 189 -0.35 -12.79 7.29
C GLU A 189 0.71 -11.68 7.18
N LEU A 190 0.26 -10.44 6.94
CA LEU A 190 1.15 -9.28 6.86
C LEU A 190 1.78 -8.96 8.22
N GLY A 191 1.02 -9.12 9.31
CA GLY A 191 1.46 -8.87 10.68
C GLY A 191 2.69 -9.68 11.12
N GLY A 192 2.96 -10.81 10.46
CA GLY A 192 4.17 -11.62 10.67
C GLY A 192 5.43 -11.08 9.98
N HIS A 193 5.32 -10.02 9.18
CA HIS A 193 6.44 -9.39 8.48
C HIS A 193 6.86 -8.09 9.15
N ASP A 194 8.13 -8.01 9.54
CA ASP A 194 8.76 -6.79 10.04
C ASP A 194 8.99 -5.83 8.87
N GLY A 195 8.22 -4.74 8.78
CA GLY A 195 8.55 -3.71 7.79
C GLY A 195 7.53 -2.60 7.62
N LEU A 196 8.05 -1.38 7.53
CA LEU A 196 7.32 -0.21 7.03
C LEU A 196 6.75 -0.40 5.62
N ALA A 197 7.40 -1.25 4.81
CA ALA A 197 7.12 -1.43 3.39
C ALA A 197 5.65 -1.77 3.09
N TRP A 198 4.93 -2.36 4.04
CA TRP A 198 3.50 -2.67 3.86
C TRP A 198 2.56 -1.92 4.80
N TRP A 199 3.01 -1.51 6.00
CA TRP A 199 2.15 -0.77 6.95
C TRP A 199 1.61 0.53 6.37
N VAL A 200 2.48 1.29 5.71
CA VAL A 200 2.17 2.62 5.18
C VAL A 200 1.19 2.51 3.99
N PRO A 201 1.48 1.70 2.95
CA PRO A 201 0.53 1.48 1.86
C PRO A 201 -0.84 0.95 2.31
N VAL A 202 -0.86 -0.06 3.18
CA VAL A 202 -2.12 -0.63 3.65
C VAL A 202 -2.91 0.39 4.46
N ALA A 203 -2.27 1.15 5.34
CA ALA A 203 -2.96 2.21 6.09
C ALA A 203 -3.58 3.27 5.17
N ALA A 204 -2.90 3.69 4.09
CA ALA A 204 -3.46 4.59 3.09
C ALA A 204 -4.71 3.99 2.42
N GLY A 205 -4.64 2.74 1.97
CA GLY A 205 -5.77 2.04 1.34
C GLY A 205 -6.98 1.87 2.27
N LEU A 206 -6.75 1.55 3.55
CA LEU A 206 -7.80 1.43 4.57
C LEU A 206 -8.50 2.76 4.89
N LEU A 207 -7.84 3.89 4.61
CA LEU A 207 -8.39 5.24 4.70
C LEU A 207 -8.99 5.73 3.38
N GLY A 208 -9.07 4.87 2.36
CA GLY A 208 -9.65 5.20 1.06
C GLY A 208 -8.77 6.12 0.22
N ARG A 209 -7.46 6.00 0.36
CA ARG A 209 -6.45 6.70 -0.45
C ARG A 209 -5.73 5.72 -1.38
N LEU A 210 -5.21 6.22 -2.49
CA LEU A 210 -4.29 5.43 -3.30
C LEU A 210 -2.97 5.31 -2.54
N PRO A 211 -2.46 4.09 -2.35
CA PRO A 211 -1.33 3.85 -1.48
C PRO A 211 0.04 4.13 -2.13
N TRP A 212 0.11 4.15 -3.46
CA TRP A 212 1.30 4.51 -4.26
C TRP A 212 0.90 4.83 -5.72
N ASP A 213 1.81 5.40 -6.51
CA ASP A 213 1.54 5.97 -7.84
C ASP A 213 1.11 4.94 -8.92
N SER A 214 1.59 3.71 -8.82
CA SER A 214 1.30 2.61 -9.76
C SER A 214 0.18 1.65 -9.30
N TYR A 215 -0.51 1.95 -8.18
CA TYR A 215 -1.58 1.10 -7.68
C TYR A 215 -2.65 0.81 -8.75
N PRO A 216 -3.03 -0.46 -8.99
CA PRO A 216 -2.84 -1.62 -8.11
C PRO A 216 -1.65 -2.49 -8.49
N LEU A 217 -0.84 -2.08 -9.48
CA LEU A 217 0.31 -2.83 -9.93
C LEU A 217 1.46 -2.50 -8.97
N PRO A 218 1.98 -3.47 -8.21
CA PRO A 218 3.23 -3.26 -7.46
C PRO A 218 4.34 -2.93 -8.46
N GLU A 219 5.23 -1.99 -8.13
CA GLU A 219 6.36 -1.68 -9.01
C GLU A 219 7.25 -2.92 -9.19
N SER A 220 7.56 -3.20 -10.46
CA SER A 220 8.38 -4.30 -10.95
C SER A 220 9.87 -4.10 -10.70
#